data_AF-X5YMS9-F1
#
_entry.id   AF-X5YMS9-F1
#
_cell.length_a   1.000
_cell.length_b   1.000
_cell.length_c   1.000
_cell.angle_alpha   90.00
_cell.angle_beta   90.00
_cell.angle_gamma   90.00
#
_symmetry.space_group_name_H-M   'P 1'
#
loop_
_entity.id
_entity.type
_entity.pdbx_description
1 polymer ?
#
loop_
_entity_poly.entity_id
_entity_poly.type
_entity_poly.pdbx_seq_one_letter_code
_entity_poly.pdbx_strand_id
1 'polypeptide(L)'
;MPEKNEMTEKNEMTGKLILVSHHLCPYVQRAAISLAEKGVPFERVTIDLANRPDWFKAISPLGKVPLLIVHANGEETVIFESAVILEFLEETQANPLHPSDAYARARHRAWIEFGSATLNAIGRFYSASTEAAFLAESTALSAMFDRLEDELADQTGPWFNGERFCLVDAVYGPVFRYLDAFDGIGNFGILDGKPLVQAWRKALSERASIKGAVAPDYPQRLRLFLRARNSFLSTLIPPDDLASAPPLARSA
;
A
#
# COMPACT_ATOMS: atom_id res chain seq x y z
N MET A 1 -19.01 -37.76 37.12
CA MET A 1 -17.65 -37.19 37.16
C MET A 1 -17.42 -36.46 35.84
N PRO A 2 -17.41 -35.12 35.82
CA PRO A 2 -17.11 -34.35 34.62
C PRO A 2 -15.66 -33.82 34.69
N GLU A 3 -14.84 -34.12 33.70
CA GLU A 3 -13.50 -33.58 33.44
C GLU A 3 -13.17 -34.06 32.01
N LYS A 4 -12.77 -33.29 31.00
CA LYS A 4 -12.22 -31.94 30.86
C LYS A 4 -12.66 -31.42 29.49
N ASN A 5 -13.19 -30.20 29.44
CA ASN A 5 -13.37 -29.46 28.20
C ASN A 5 -12.71 -28.09 28.44
N GLU A 6 -11.38 -28.08 28.46
CA GLU A 6 -10.55 -26.88 28.50
C GLU A 6 -9.67 -26.87 27.24
N MET A 7 -9.43 -25.65 26.74
CA MET A 7 -8.70 -25.28 25.52
C MET A 7 -9.50 -25.33 24.21
N THR A 8 -10.39 -24.36 24.04
CA THR A 8 -10.49 -23.57 22.79
C THR A 8 -11.23 -22.24 23.01
N GLU A 9 -10.78 -21.44 23.98
CA GLU A 9 -10.99 -19.99 23.87
C GLU A 9 -9.85 -19.42 23.02
N LYS A 10 -9.99 -19.55 21.70
CA LYS A 10 -9.31 -18.61 20.81
C LYS A 10 -9.98 -17.27 21.05
N ASN A 11 -9.26 -16.37 21.72
CA ASN A 11 -9.58 -14.96 21.82
C ASN A 11 -9.94 -14.42 20.43
N GLU A 12 -11.22 -14.44 20.10
CA GLU A 12 -11.77 -13.56 19.09
C GLU A 12 -11.68 -12.15 19.68
N MET A 13 -10.51 -11.52 19.49
CA MET A 13 -10.30 -10.10 19.76
C MET A 13 -11.12 -9.30 18.75
N THR A 14 -12.45 -9.35 18.88
CA THR A 14 -13.43 -8.58 18.10
C THR A 14 -13.47 -7.15 18.60
N GLY A 15 -12.29 -6.56 18.79
CA GLY A 15 -12.16 -5.15 19.07
C GLY A 15 -12.55 -4.32 17.85
N LYS A 16 -13.15 -3.15 18.08
CA LYS A 16 -13.45 -2.21 16.98
C LYS A 16 -12.13 -1.68 16.42
N LEU A 17 -11.90 -1.91 15.14
CA LEU A 17 -10.74 -1.39 14.42
C LEU A 17 -11.12 -0.13 13.62
N ILE A 18 -10.35 0.93 13.75
CA ILE A 18 -10.49 2.17 12.97
C ILE A 18 -9.19 2.46 12.24
N LEU A 19 -9.23 2.43 10.91
CA LEU A 19 -8.09 2.77 10.05
C LEU A 19 -8.14 4.25 9.66
N VAL A 20 -7.30 5.05 10.31
CA VAL A 20 -7.10 6.47 9.98
C VAL A 20 -6.30 6.57 8.67
N SER A 21 -6.88 7.27 7.71
CA SER A 21 -6.57 7.13 6.28
C SER A 21 -6.39 8.48 5.58
N HIS A 22 -5.79 8.43 4.40
CA HIS A 22 -5.76 9.53 3.43
C HIS A 22 -5.96 8.96 2.02
N HIS A 23 -6.75 9.65 1.18
CA HIS A 23 -7.23 9.12 -0.11
C HIS A 23 -6.12 8.55 -1.01
N LEU A 24 -4.97 9.22 -1.06
CA LEU A 24 -3.86 8.85 -1.94
C LEU A 24 -2.73 8.08 -1.24
N CYS A 25 -2.84 7.76 0.05
CA CYS A 25 -1.73 7.16 0.77
C CYS A 25 -1.56 5.68 0.40
N PRO A 26 -0.42 5.28 -0.21
CA PRO A 26 -0.17 3.88 -0.54
C PRO A 26 0.04 3.03 0.72
N TYR A 27 0.57 3.60 1.80
CA TYR A 27 0.80 2.89 3.05
C TYR A 27 -0.51 2.53 3.78
N VAL A 28 -1.55 3.36 3.64
CA VAL A 28 -2.91 3.05 4.13
C VAL A 28 -3.50 1.88 3.34
N GLN A 29 -3.29 1.84 2.03
CA GLN A 29 -3.79 0.76 1.19
C GLN A 29 -3.24 -0.60 1.64
N ARG A 30 -1.98 -0.69 2.09
CA ARG A 30 -1.40 -1.93 2.63
C ARG A 30 -2.26 -2.52 3.76
N ALA A 31 -2.57 -1.71 4.77
CA ALA A 31 -3.39 -2.12 5.91
C ALA A 31 -4.82 -2.46 5.48
N ALA A 32 -5.42 -1.65 4.60
CA ALA A 32 -6.75 -1.91 4.07
C ALA A 32 -6.85 -3.23 3.30
N ILE A 33 -5.85 -3.55 2.47
CA ILE A 33 -5.77 -4.80 1.72
C ILE A 33 -5.66 -5.97 2.70
N SER A 34 -4.78 -5.89 3.69
CA SER A 34 -4.61 -6.95 4.69
C SER A 34 -5.90 -7.20 5.50
N LEU A 35 -6.57 -6.15 5.97
CA LEU A 35 -7.86 -6.26 6.65
C LEU A 35 -8.93 -6.93 5.78
N ALA A 36 -9.00 -6.55 4.49
CA ALA A 36 -9.95 -7.14 3.55
C ALA A 36 -9.66 -8.62 3.26
N GLU A 37 -8.39 -8.99 3.04
CA GLU A 37 -7.96 -10.38 2.83
C GLU A 37 -8.23 -11.27 4.03
N LYS A 38 -8.09 -10.72 5.24
CA LYS A 38 -8.38 -11.43 6.49
C LYS A 38 -9.87 -11.52 6.79
N GLY A 39 -10.71 -10.77 6.08
CA GLY A 39 -12.15 -10.68 6.34
C GLY A 39 -12.48 -9.92 7.63
N VAL A 40 -11.59 -9.02 8.07
CA VAL A 40 -11.75 -8.29 9.34
C VAL A 40 -12.52 -6.99 9.10
N PRO A 41 -13.67 -6.77 9.75
CA PRO A 41 -14.41 -5.53 9.62
C PRO A 41 -13.66 -4.38 10.30
N PHE A 42 -13.68 -3.20 9.67
CA PHE A 42 -13.06 -2.00 10.21
C PHE A 42 -13.80 -0.74 9.76
N GLU A 43 -13.72 0.31 10.57
CA GLU A 43 -14.14 1.66 10.19
C GLU A 43 -12.98 2.38 9.48
N ARG A 44 -13.26 3.12 8.41
CA ARG A 44 -12.26 3.96 7.74
C ARG A 44 -12.55 5.43 7.99
N VAL A 45 -11.63 6.12 8.65
CA VAL A 45 -11.70 7.57 8.86
C VAL A 45 -10.68 8.24 7.96
N THR A 46 -11.14 9.01 6.97
CA THR A 46 -10.23 9.73 6.06
C THR A 46 -10.01 11.16 6.55
N ILE A 47 -8.76 11.59 6.65
CA ILE A 47 -8.38 12.94 7.10
C ILE A 47 -7.73 13.75 5.98
N ASP A 48 -7.82 15.07 6.07
CA ASP A 48 -7.00 15.99 5.27
C ASP A 48 -5.64 16.17 5.93
N LEU A 49 -4.56 15.84 5.22
CA LEU A 49 -3.19 16.01 5.72
C LEU A 49 -2.67 17.45 5.56
N ALA A 50 -3.30 18.28 4.72
CA ALA A 50 -3.02 19.71 4.63
C ALA A 50 -3.64 20.47 5.82
N ASN A 51 -4.81 20.04 6.27
CA ASN A 51 -5.51 20.57 7.44
C ASN A 51 -5.73 19.49 8.51
N ARG A 52 -4.64 19.11 9.20
CA ARG A 52 -4.66 18.01 10.18
C ARG A 52 -5.57 18.35 11.38
N PRO A 53 -6.55 17.50 11.73
CA PRO A 53 -7.35 17.68 12.95
C PRO A 53 -6.51 17.58 14.23
N ASP A 54 -6.92 18.27 15.30
CA ASP A 54 -6.16 18.28 16.56
C ASP A 54 -6.12 16.92 17.25
N TRP A 55 -7.20 16.15 17.19
CA TRP A 55 -7.22 14.77 17.71
C TRP A 55 -6.18 13.89 17.01
N PHE A 56 -5.97 14.07 15.69
CA PHE A 56 -4.99 13.31 14.94
C PHE A 56 -3.55 13.70 15.35
N LYS A 57 -3.30 15.00 15.54
CA LYS A 57 -2.00 15.49 16.02
C LYS A 57 -1.66 14.93 17.41
N ALA A 58 -2.67 14.77 18.27
CA ALA A 58 -2.50 14.21 19.60
C ALA A 58 -2.09 12.72 19.58
N ILE A 59 -2.61 11.95 18.63
CA ILE A 59 -2.40 10.48 18.58
C ILE A 59 -1.34 10.02 17.56
N SER A 60 -0.90 10.87 16.62
CA SER A 60 0.08 10.52 15.59
C SER A 60 1.45 11.11 15.94
N PRO A 61 2.39 10.34 16.52
CA PRO A 61 3.70 10.88 16.90
C PRO A 61 4.50 11.41 15.71
N LEU A 62 4.26 10.84 14.52
CA LEU A 62 4.96 11.19 13.28
C LEU A 62 4.14 12.12 12.36
N GLY A 63 2.90 12.46 12.74
CA GLY A 63 2.00 13.25 11.90
C GLY A 63 1.65 12.60 10.55
N LYS A 64 1.71 11.26 10.49
CA LYS A 64 1.52 10.44 9.28
C LYS A 64 0.39 9.43 9.45
N VAL A 65 -0.14 9.00 8.31
CA VAL A 65 -1.06 7.86 8.18
C VAL A 65 -0.35 6.71 7.45
N PRO A 66 -0.77 5.44 7.63
CA PRO A 66 -1.91 4.99 8.45
C PRO A 66 -1.68 5.09 9.96
N LEU A 67 -2.79 5.22 10.70
CA LEU A 67 -2.89 4.76 12.08
C LEU A 67 -3.99 3.69 12.15
N LEU A 68 -3.78 2.67 12.98
CA LEU A 68 -4.82 1.72 13.36
C LEU A 68 -5.17 1.97 14.84
N ILE A 69 -6.39 2.44 15.09
CA ILE A 69 -6.93 2.56 16.45
C ILE A 69 -7.67 1.25 16.75
N VAL A 70 -7.30 0.61 17.85
CA VAL A 70 -7.86 -0.66 18.31
C VAL A 70 -8.58 -0.41 19.62
N HIS A 71 -9.89 -0.65 19.65
CA HIS A 71 -10.66 -0.66 20.90
C HIS A 71 -10.94 -2.11 21.30
N ALA A 72 -10.21 -2.63 22.27
CA ALA A 72 -10.37 -4.00 22.75
C ALA A 72 -10.18 -4.06 24.27
N ASN A 73 -10.92 -4.95 24.95
CA ASN A 73 -10.82 -5.18 26.39
C ASN A 73 -10.98 -3.90 27.26
N GLY A 74 -11.73 -2.91 26.77
CA GLY A 74 -11.91 -1.62 27.45
C GLY A 74 -10.75 -0.64 27.30
N GLU A 75 -9.73 -0.97 26.50
CA GLU A 75 -8.57 -0.14 26.23
C GLU A 75 -8.54 0.34 24.77
N GLU A 76 -7.95 1.51 24.55
CA GLU A 76 -7.65 2.05 23.23
C GLU A 76 -6.14 1.96 23.00
N THR A 77 -5.73 1.34 21.89
CA THR A 77 -4.33 1.30 21.45
C THR A 77 -4.23 1.91 20.06
N VAL A 78 -3.28 2.82 19.87
CA VAL A 78 -2.99 3.45 18.58
C VAL A 78 -1.68 2.89 18.03
N ILE A 79 -1.77 2.23 16.88
CA ILE A 79 -0.62 1.64 16.17
C ILE A 79 -0.32 2.49 14.94
N PHE A 80 0.94 2.87 14.77
CA PHE A 80 1.45 3.65 13.64
C PHE A 80 2.46 2.82 12.83
N GLU A 81 2.79 3.29 11.64
CA GLU A 81 3.58 2.58 10.61
C GLU A 81 2.85 1.40 9.95
N SER A 82 2.76 1.43 8.61
CA SER A 82 2.01 0.40 7.86
C SER A 82 2.55 -1.01 8.07
N ALA A 83 3.88 -1.21 8.11
CA ALA A 83 4.47 -2.52 8.32
C ALA A 83 4.17 -3.06 9.73
N VAL A 84 4.23 -2.20 10.75
CA VAL A 84 3.90 -2.57 12.14
C VAL A 84 2.42 -2.95 12.25
N ILE A 85 1.53 -2.19 11.59
CA ILE A 85 0.10 -2.52 11.52
C ILE A 85 -0.11 -3.89 10.86
N LEU A 86 0.61 -4.20 9.77
CA LEU A 86 0.52 -5.51 9.13
C LEU A 86 0.94 -6.64 10.07
N GLU A 87 2.04 -6.49 10.80
CA GLU A 87 2.50 -7.49 11.78
C GLU A 87 1.49 -7.69 12.92
N PHE A 88 0.93 -6.60 13.46
CA PHE A 88 -0.13 -6.69 14.46
C PHE A 88 -1.34 -7.49 13.94
N LEU A 89 -1.74 -7.30 12.68
CA LEU A 89 -2.83 -8.06 12.07
C LEU A 89 -2.46 -9.53 11.81
N GLU A 90 -1.18 -9.85 11.63
CA GLU A 90 -0.71 -11.24 11.55
C GLU A 90 -0.74 -11.94 12.91
N GLU A 91 -0.46 -11.20 13.99
CA GLU A 91 -0.43 -11.75 15.34
C GLU A 91 -1.82 -11.89 15.97
N THR A 92 -2.76 -11.03 15.60
CA THR A 92 -4.05 -10.92 16.31
C THR A 92 -5.25 -11.42 15.53
N GLN A 93 -5.16 -11.55 14.20
CA GLN A 93 -6.29 -11.91 13.34
C GLN A 93 -6.08 -13.27 12.67
N ALA A 94 -7.19 -13.95 12.35
CA ALA A 94 -7.16 -15.18 11.58
C ALA A 94 -6.65 -14.97 10.14
N ASN A 95 -6.48 -16.07 9.40
CA ASN A 95 -6.03 -16.08 8.01
C ASN A 95 -4.67 -15.36 7.84
N PRO A 96 -3.58 -15.93 8.38
CA PRO A 96 -2.25 -15.33 8.25
C PRO A 96 -1.83 -15.26 6.78
N LEU A 97 -1.24 -14.13 6.41
CA LEU A 97 -0.71 -13.84 5.08
C LEU A 97 0.82 -13.99 5.03
N HIS A 98 1.49 -14.05 6.17
CA HIS A 98 2.85 -14.56 6.29
C HIS A 98 2.88 -16.10 6.33
N PRO A 99 4.00 -16.71 5.91
CA PRO A 99 4.28 -18.10 6.20
C PRO A 99 4.53 -18.31 7.71
N SER A 100 4.31 -19.53 8.16
CA SER A 100 4.59 -19.93 9.55
C SER A 100 6.09 -20.08 9.84
N ASP A 101 6.88 -20.48 8.83
CA ASP A 101 8.32 -20.62 8.95
C ASP A 101 9.01 -19.28 9.21
N ALA A 102 9.95 -19.27 10.16
CA ALA A 102 10.60 -18.05 10.62
C ALA A 102 11.49 -17.41 9.54
N TYR A 103 12.20 -18.21 8.74
CA TYR A 103 13.08 -17.70 7.68
C TYR A 103 12.26 -17.13 6.53
N ALA A 104 11.22 -17.85 6.10
CA ALA A 104 10.31 -17.38 5.06
C ALA A 104 9.58 -16.08 5.49
N ARG A 105 9.18 -15.97 6.76
CA ARG A 105 8.58 -14.75 7.29
C ARG A 105 9.57 -13.60 7.37
N ALA A 106 10.82 -13.86 7.76
CA ALA A 106 11.88 -12.85 7.71
C ALA A 106 12.14 -12.36 6.28
N ARG A 107 12.09 -13.26 5.29
CA ARG A 107 12.19 -12.90 3.87
C ARG A 107 11.02 -12.02 3.43
N HIS A 108 9.79 -12.30 3.85
CA HIS A 108 8.66 -11.40 3.59
C HIS A 108 8.90 -10.01 4.14
N ARG A 109 9.36 -9.89 5.40
CA ARG A 109 9.66 -8.59 6.02
C ARG A 109 10.72 -7.81 5.23
N ALA A 110 11.75 -8.49 4.73
CA ALA A 110 12.76 -7.87 3.87
C ALA A 110 12.16 -7.31 2.57
N TRP A 111 11.27 -8.06 1.91
CA TRP A 111 10.62 -7.61 0.67
C TRP A 111 9.52 -6.57 0.89
N ILE A 112 8.88 -6.56 2.05
CA ILE A 112 7.99 -5.48 2.51
C ILE A 112 8.78 -4.18 2.68
N GLU A 113 9.96 -4.25 3.30
CA GLU A 113 10.85 -3.10 3.44
C GLU A 113 11.39 -2.63 2.08
N PHE A 114 11.76 -3.56 1.19
CA PHE A 114 12.11 -3.24 -0.19
C PHE A 114 10.96 -2.50 -0.89
N GLY A 115 9.71 -2.93 -0.68
CA GLY A 115 8.52 -2.23 -1.20
C GLY A 115 8.34 -0.82 -0.62
N SER A 116 8.72 -0.58 0.63
CA SER A 116 8.78 0.78 1.22
C SER A 116 9.85 1.64 0.54
N ALA A 117 11.04 1.08 0.28
CA ALA A 117 12.09 1.75 -0.48
C ALA A 117 11.66 2.05 -1.92
N THR A 118 10.91 1.15 -2.56
CA THR A 118 10.36 1.34 -3.92
C THR A 118 9.36 2.49 -3.95
N LEU A 119 8.44 2.59 -2.98
CA LEU A 119 7.53 3.74 -2.87
C LEU A 119 8.28 5.05 -2.65
N ASN A 120 9.37 5.04 -1.87
CA ASN A 120 10.21 6.23 -1.70
C ASN A 120 10.90 6.63 -3.03
N ALA A 121 11.38 5.65 -3.81
CA ALA A 121 11.96 5.89 -5.13
C ALA A 121 10.93 6.44 -6.12
N ILE A 122 9.70 5.90 -6.13
CA ILE A 122 8.56 6.46 -6.88
C ILE A 122 8.31 7.91 -6.47
N GLY A 123 8.38 8.19 -5.16
CA GLY A 123 8.30 9.53 -4.59
C GLY A 123 9.30 10.51 -5.19
N ARG A 124 10.56 10.09 -5.28
CA ARG A 124 11.64 10.89 -5.89
C ARG A 124 11.43 11.06 -7.38
N PHE A 125 11.08 9.99 -8.08
CA PHE A 125 10.80 9.99 -9.52
C PHE A 125 9.74 11.04 -9.90
N TYR A 126 8.55 11.00 -9.29
CA TYR A 126 7.51 11.99 -9.64
C TYR A 126 7.80 13.39 -9.09
N SER A 127 8.78 13.55 -8.20
CA SER A 127 9.16 14.84 -7.62
C SER A 127 10.42 15.44 -8.25
N ALA A 128 11.05 14.75 -9.19
CA ALA A 128 12.28 15.20 -9.82
C ALA A 128 12.05 16.52 -10.56
N SER A 129 12.84 17.55 -10.22
CA SER A 129 12.67 18.91 -10.74
C SER A 129 13.26 19.12 -12.15
N THR A 130 14.09 18.21 -12.62
CA THR A 130 14.78 18.29 -13.91
C THR A 130 14.65 16.98 -14.67
N GLU A 131 14.74 17.04 -16.00
CA GLU A 131 14.75 15.85 -16.86
C GLU A 131 15.88 14.88 -16.47
N ALA A 132 17.09 15.39 -16.23
CA ALA A 132 18.23 14.56 -15.83
C ALA A 132 17.97 13.79 -14.52
N ALA A 133 17.40 14.45 -13.50
CA ALA A 133 17.05 13.80 -12.24
C ALA A 133 15.90 12.78 -12.44
N PHE A 134 14.92 13.11 -13.28
CA PHE A 134 13.81 12.22 -13.61
C PHE A 134 14.29 10.93 -14.29
N LEU A 135 15.17 11.05 -15.29
CA LEU A 135 15.76 9.90 -15.98
C LEU A 135 16.62 9.06 -15.03
N ALA A 136 17.40 9.69 -14.15
CA ALA A 136 18.20 8.98 -13.16
C ALA A 136 17.32 8.17 -12.18
N GLU A 137 16.21 8.74 -11.70
CA GLU A 137 15.27 8.01 -10.83
C GLU A 137 14.50 6.92 -11.60
N SER A 138 14.22 7.11 -12.90
CA SER A 138 13.65 6.05 -13.76
C SER A 138 14.59 4.85 -13.86
N THR A 139 15.88 5.09 -14.13
CA THR A 139 16.91 4.05 -14.16
C THR A 139 17.05 3.35 -12.81
N ALA A 140 17.05 4.11 -11.71
CA ALA A 140 17.12 3.53 -10.37
C ALA A 140 15.90 2.65 -10.07
N LEU A 141 14.68 3.09 -10.44
CA LEU A 141 13.47 2.28 -10.31
C LEU A 141 13.53 1.01 -11.16
N SER A 142 13.98 1.11 -12.41
CA SER A 142 14.16 -0.07 -13.27
C SER A 142 15.08 -1.10 -12.61
N ALA A 143 16.22 -0.67 -12.05
CA ALA A 143 17.15 -1.56 -11.35
C ALA A 143 16.55 -2.21 -10.08
N MET A 144 15.63 -1.52 -9.40
CA MET A 144 14.89 -2.13 -8.28
C MET A 144 13.92 -3.21 -8.77
N PHE A 145 13.26 -2.99 -9.90
CA PHE A 145 12.39 -4.01 -10.50
C PHE A 145 13.16 -5.16 -11.15
N ASP A 146 14.41 -4.96 -11.59
CA ASP A 146 15.28 -6.08 -12.03
C ASP A 146 15.48 -7.08 -10.87
N ARG A 147 15.70 -6.60 -9.64
CA ARG A 147 15.79 -7.48 -8.47
C ARG A 147 14.51 -8.23 -8.15
N LEU A 148 13.35 -7.65 -8.45
CA LEU A 148 12.06 -8.32 -8.29
C LEU A 148 11.81 -9.34 -9.40
N GLU A 149 12.26 -9.06 -10.62
CA GLU A 149 12.22 -10.02 -11.72
C GLU A 149 13.03 -11.27 -11.37
N ASP A 150 14.26 -11.09 -10.88
CA ASP A 150 15.11 -12.20 -10.42
C ASP A 150 14.45 -13.00 -9.29
N GLU A 151 13.81 -12.31 -8.34
CA GLU A 151 13.13 -12.94 -7.20
C GLU A 151 11.92 -13.79 -7.63
N LEU A 152 11.21 -13.35 -8.67
CA LEU A 152 10.04 -14.05 -9.20
C LEU A 152 10.40 -15.22 -10.11
N ALA A 153 11.64 -15.31 -10.60
CA ALA A 153 12.07 -16.32 -11.58
C ALA A 153 11.89 -17.76 -11.10
N ASP A 154 12.07 -18.00 -9.80
CA ASP A 154 11.93 -19.33 -9.19
C ASP A 154 10.50 -19.63 -8.69
N GLN A 155 9.56 -18.70 -8.88
CA GLN A 155 8.20 -18.82 -8.36
C GLN A 155 7.24 -19.37 -9.41
N THR A 156 6.41 -20.32 -9.01
CA THR A 156 5.30 -20.81 -9.85
C THR A 156 3.98 -20.34 -9.26
N GLY A 157 3.29 -19.47 -9.98
CA GLY A 157 1.98 -18.93 -9.60
C GLY A 157 1.88 -17.42 -9.79
N PRO A 158 0.69 -16.84 -9.62
CA PRO A 158 0.45 -15.44 -9.95
C PRO A 158 0.90 -14.43 -8.89
N TRP A 159 1.38 -14.89 -7.73
CA TRP A 159 1.74 -14.05 -6.59
C TRP A 159 3.23 -14.14 -6.26
N PHE A 160 3.69 -13.24 -5.39
CA PHE A 160 5.09 -13.14 -4.98
C PHE A 160 5.66 -14.46 -4.43
N ASN A 161 4.84 -15.23 -3.72
CA ASN A 161 5.19 -16.53 -3.16
C ASN A 161 4.55 -17.72 -3.92
N GLY A 162 4.28 -17.54 -5.22
CA GLY A 162 3.65 -18.56 -6.06
C GLY A 162 2.12 -18.55 -5.96
N GLU A 163 1.50 -19.64 -5.49
CA GLU A 163 0.05 -19.84 -5.58
C GLU A 163 -0.79 -19.07 -4.55
N ARG A 164 -0.20 -18.71 -3.40
CA ARG A 164 -0.91 -18.04 -2.30
C ARG A 164 -0.55 -16.56 -2.23
N PHE A 165 -1.58 -15.72 -2.17
CA PHE A 165 -1.43 -14.30 -1.92
C PHE A 165 -0.87 -14.07 -0.50
N CYS A 166 0.04 -13.11 -0.35
CA CYS A 166 0.73 -12.82 0.89
C CYS A 166 0.85 -11.31 1.19
N LEU A 167 1.49 -10.96 2.31
CA LEU A 167 1.70 -9.55 2.65
C LEU A 167 2.59 -8.79 1.68
N VAL A 168 3.54 -9.47 1.01
CA VAL A 168 4.35 -8.82 -0.03
C VAL A 168 3.45 -8.35 -1.18
N ASP A 169 2.52 -9.18 -1.62
CA ASP A 169 1.53 -8.81 -2.64
C ASP A 169 0.68 -7.59 -2.23
N ALA A 170 0.23 -7.55 -0.97
CA ALA A 170 -0.51 -6.42 -0.41
C ALA A 170 0.31 -5.12 -0.40
N VAL A 171 1.64 -5.22 -0.26
CA VAL A 171 2.57 -4.08 -0.31
C VAL A 171 2.80 -3.58 -1.72
N TYR A 172 2.83 -4.47 -2.70
CA TYR A 172 3.14 -4.13 -4.09
C TYR A 172 1.93 -3.71 -4.93
N GLY A 173 0.70 -4.08 -4.53
CA GLY A 173 -0.50 -3.54 -5.17
C GLY A 173 -0.50 -1.99 -5.28
N PRO A 174 -0.26 -1.26 -4.18
CA PRO A 174 -0.11 0.20 -4.20
C PRO A 174 1.10 0.71 -5.00
N VAL A 175 2.21 -0.04 -5.06
CA VAL A 175 3.39 0.29 -5.88
C VAL A 175 3.01 0.29 -7.37
N PHE A 176 2.37 -0.79 -7.82
CA PHE A 176 1.98 -0.91 -9.22
C PHE A 176 0.89 0.07 -9.64
N ARG A 177 0.03 0.48 -8.72
CA ARG A 177 -0.97 1.53 -8.98
C ARG A 177 -0.33 2.88 -9.36
N TYR A 178 0.88 3.19 -8.90
CA TYR A 178 1.63 4.36 -9.38
C TYR A 178 2.13 4.15 -10.81
N LEU A 179 2.62 2.95 -11.14
CA LEU A 179 3.04 2.63 -12.51
C LEU A 179 1.85 2.69 -13.49
N ASP A 180 0.66 2.27 -13.07
CA ASP A 180 -0.58 2.44 -13.86
C ASP A 180 -0.83 3.92 -14.20
N ALA A 181 -0.61 4.81 -13.23
CA ALA A 181 -0.75 6.25 -13.45
C ALA A 181 0.33 6.81 -14.38
N PHE A 182 1.57 6.29 -14.29
CA PHE A 182 2.69 6.71 -15.14
C PHE A 182 2.50 6.27 -16.59
N ASP A 183 2.02 5.05 -16.83
CA ASP A 183 1.74 4.55 -18.18
C ASP A 183 0.65 5.38 -18.89
N GLY A 184 -0.25 6.02 -18.13
CA GLY A 184 -1.22 7.00 -18.65
C GLY A 184 -0.63 8.40 -18.95
N ILE A 185 0.67 8.61 -18.74
CA ILE A 185 1.39 9.86 -19.03
C ILE A 185 2.40 9.61 -20.15
N GLY A 186 3.18 8.55 -20.06
CA GLY A 186 4.17 8.18 -21.08
C GLY A 186 4.87 6.87 -20.76
N ASN A 187 5.62 6.35 -21.73
CA ASN A 187 6.48 5.19 -21.50
C ASN A 187 7.86 5.66 -20.97
N PHE A 188 8.19 5.28 -19.74
CA PHE A 188 9.46 5.62 -19.09
C PHE A 188 10.44 4.44 -19.00
N GLY A 189 10.09 3.29 -19.57
CA GLY A 189 10.95 2.09 -19.64
C GLY A 189 11.20 1.39 -18.31
N ILE A 190 10.47 1.75 -17.23
CA ILE A 190 10.73 1.24 -15.86
C ILE A 190 10.60 -0.29 -15.78
N LEU A 191 9.67 -0.88 -16.54
CA LEU A 191 9.41 -2.32 -16.55
C LEU A 191 9.86 -3.04 -17.83
N ASP A 192 10.63 -2.36 -18.69
CA ASP A 192 11.14 -2.98 -19.91
C ASP A 192 12.01 -4.19 -19.57
N GLY A 193 11.77 -5.30 -20.28
CA GLY A 193 12.49 -6.56 -20.07
C GLY A 193 12.09 -7.36 -18.83
N LYS A 194 10.98 -7.02 -18.15
CA LYS A 194 10.57 -7.64 -16.86
C LYS A 194 9.19 -8.34 -16.94
N PRO A 195 9.05 -9.39 -17.76
CA PRO A 195 7.76 -10.04 -18.01
C PRO A 195 7.12 -10.65 -16.75
N LEU A 196 7.88 -11.15 -15.77
CA LEU A 196 7.33 -11.74 -14.55
C LEU A 196 6.72 -10.67 -13.65
N VAL A 197 7.43 -9.55 -13.45
CA VAL A 197 6.90 -8.39 -12.73
C VAL A 197 5.65 -7.83 -13.43
N GLN A 198 5.64 -7.76 -14.76
CA GLN A 198 4.46 -7.32 -15.51
C GLN A 198 3.26 -8.27 -15.33
N ALA A 199 3.50 -9.58 -15.35
CA ALA A 199 2.45 -10.58 -15.08
C ALA A 199 1.92 -10.49 -13.64
N TRP A 200 2.81 -10.31 -12.66
CA TRP A 200 2.45 -10.11 -11.26
C TRP A 200 1.63 -8.85 -11.04
N ARG A 201 2.06 -7.72 -11.63
CA ARG A 201 1.31 -6.45 -11.65
C ARG A 201 -0.10 -6.65 -12.20
N LYS A 202 -0.24 -7.37 -13.31
CA LYS A 202 -1.55 -7.66 -13.91
C LYS A 202 -2.42 -8.46 -12.95
N ALA A 203 -1.92 -9.55 -12.38
CA ALA A 203 -2.66 -10.38 -11.43
C ALA A 203 -3.13 -9.59 -10.20
N LEU A 204 -2.25 -8.72 -9.65
CA LEU A 204 -2.61 -7.84 -8.53
C LEU A 204 -3.70 -6.84 -8.92
N SER A 205 -3.63 -6.25 -10.11
CA SER A 205 -4.64 -5.29 -10.58
C SER A 205 -6.05 -5.89 -10.66
N GLU A 206 -6.15 -7.22 -10.82
CA GLU A 206 -7.42 -7.94 -10.95
C GLU A 206 -8.04 -8.31 -9.59
N ARG A 207 -7.24 -8.37 -8.52
CA ARG A 207 -7.64 -8.85 -7.19
C ARG A 207 -8.59 -7.90 -6.47
N ALA A 208 -9.66 -8.45 -5.89
CA ALA A 208 -10.73 -7.68 -5.26
C ALA A 208 -10.26 -6.78 -4.10
N SER A 209 -9.40 -7.30 -3.21
CA SER A 209 -8.83 -6.51 -2.09
C SER A 209 -7.95 -5.35 -2.56
N ILE A 210 -7.18 -5.56 -3.64
CA ILE A 210 -6.38 -4.52 -4.26
C ILE A 210 -7.29 -3.44 -4.83
N LYS A 211 -8.29 -3.81 -5.65
CA LYS A 211 -9.27 -2.86 -6.23
C LYS A 211 -10.04 -2.09 -5.15
N GLY A 212 -10.54 -2.79 -4.13
CA GLY A 212 -11.33 -2.21 -3.04
C GLY A 212 -10.54 -1.39 -2.02
N ALA A 213 -9.21 -1.37 -2.09
CA ALA A 213 -8.38 -0.59 -1.17
C ALA A 213 -8.57 0.93 -1.32
N VAL A 214 -9.01 1.38 -2.49
CA VAL A 214 -9.14 2.79 -2.88
C VAL A 214 -10.54 3.10 -3.40
N ALA A 215 -10.91 4.38 -3.41
CA ALA A 215 -12.15 4.84 -4.04
C ALA A 215 -12.05 4.79 -5.58
N PRO A 216 -13.17 4.70 -6.31
CA PRO A 216 -13.18 4.65 -7.78
C PRO A 216 -12.51 5.86 -8.46
N ASP A 217 -12.50 7.01 -7.81
CA ASP A 217 -11.90 8.27 -8.30
C ASP A 217 -10.39 8.39 -8.00
N TYR A 218 -9.77 7.36 -7.42
CA TYR A 218 -8.35 7.36 -7.09
C TYR A 218 -7.43 7.68 -8.28
N PRO A 219 -7.59 7.08 -9.48
CA PRO A 219 -6.71 7.38 -10.61
C PRO A 219 -6.71 8.86 -10.98
N GLN A 220 -7.89 9.49 -10.97
CA GLN A 220 -8.06 10.92 -11.25
C GLN A 220 -7.41 11.76 -10.16
N ARG A 221 -7.64 11.45 -8.88
CA ARG A 221 -6.99 12.13 -7.75
C ARG A 221 -5.47 12.03 -7.83
N LEU A 222 -4.94 10.86 -8.17
CA LEU A 222 -3.50 10.65 -8.27
C LEU A 222 -2.92 11.47 -9.43
N ARG A 223 -3.57 11.48 -10.60
CA ARG A 223 -3.14 12.31 -11.74
C ARG A 223 -3.12 13.80 -11.40
N LEU A 224 -4.15 14.29 -10.69
CA LEU A 224 -4.22 15.66 -10.20
C LEU A 224 -3.09 15.98 -9.21
N PHE A 225 -2.83 15.06 -8.28
CA PHE A 225 -1.71 15.16 -7.35
C PHE A 225 -0.37 15.26 -8.09
N LEU A 226 -0.12 14.38 -9.07
CA LEU A 226 1.12 14.38 -9.87
C LEU A 226 1.30 15.67 -10.65
N ARG A 227 0.22 16.24 -11.20
CA ARG A 227 0.25 17.54 -11.91
C ARG A 227 0.57 18.70 -10.95
N ALA A 228 0.05 18.66 -9.73
CA ALA A 228 0.29 19.70 -8.72
C ALA A 228 1.70 19.68 -8.11
N ARG A 229 2.55 18.69 -8.45
CA ARG A 229 3.92 18.59 -7.92
C ARG A 229 4.89 19.63 -8.49
N ASN A 230 4.56 20.27 -9.62
CA ASN A 230 5.46 21.18 -10.33
C ASN A 230 6.85 20.56 -10.61
N SER A 231 6.86 19.26 -10.97
CA SER A 231 8.06 18.49 -11.30
C SER A 231 8.21 18.35 -12.82
N PHE A 232 9.30 17.74 -13.29
CA PHE A 232 9.47 17.40 -14.71
C PHE A 232 8.34 16.47 -15.19
N LEU A 233 7.94 15.47 -14.40
CA LEU A 233 6.80 14.62 -14.75
C LEU A 233 5.51 15.44 -14.89
N SER A 234 5.30 16.46 -14.05
CA SER A 234 4.12 17.32 -14.13
C SER A 234 4.01 18.05 -15.48
N THR A 235 5.14 18.41 -16.11
CA THR A 235 5.14 19.10 -17.42
C THR A 235 4.73 18.19 -18.57
N LEU A 236 4.74 16.87 -18.36
CA LEU A 236 4.33 15.87 -19.36
C LEU A 236 2.83 15.54 -19.30
N ILE A 237 2.09 16.05 -18.30
CA ILE A 237 0.66 15.76 -18.12
C ILE A 237 -0.20 16.79 -18.89
N PRO A 238 -1.02 16.37 -19.87
CA PRO A 238 -1.80 17.29 -20.70
C PRO A 238 -2.82 18.17 -19.92
N PRO A 239 -3.19 19.35 -20.45
CA PRO A 239 -4.11 20.26 -19.77
C PRO A 239 -5.56 19.78 -19.67
N ASP A 240 -6.07 19.08 -20.68
CA ASP A 240 -7.51 18.89 -20.97
C ASP A 240 -8.25 17.88 -20.07
N ASP A 241 -7.55 17.17 -19.19
CA ASP A 241 -8.14 16.18 -18.27
C ASP A 241 -8.93 16.78 -17.08
N LEU A 242 -9.08 18.11 -17.01
CA LEU A 242 -9.74 18.79 -15.87
C LEU A 242 -11.24 19.03 -16.06
N ALA A 243 -11.80 18.85 -17.25
CA ALA A 243 -13.19 19.21 -17.55
C ALA A 243 -14.24 18.29 -16.91
N SER A 244 -13.84 17.15 -16.34
CA SER A 244 -14.75 16.14 -15.76
C SER A 244 -14.52 15.84 -14.27
N ALA A 245 -13.58 16.53 -13.62
CA ALA A 245 -13.28 16.27 -12.21
C ALA A 245 -14.11 17.18 -11.29
N PRO A 246 -14.79 16.64 -10.25
CA PRO A 246 -15.25 17.47 -9.15
C PRO A 246 -14.02 18.16 -8.53
N PRO A 247 -14.17 19.40 -8.02
CA PRO A 247 -13.04 20.13 -7.46
C PRO A 247 -12.32 19.25 -6.45
N LEU A 248 -10.99 19.14 -6.57
CA LEU A 248 -10.18 18.83 -5.40
C LEU A 248 -10.68 19.80 -4.33
N ALA A 249 -11.18 19.28 -3.22
CA ALA A 249 -11.49 20.12 -2.08
C ALA A 249 -10.24 20.95 -1.81
N ARG A 250 -10.29 22.22 -2.21
CA ARG A 250 -9.35 23.22 -1.74
C ARG A 250 -9.70 23.31 -0.27
N SER A 251 -8.82 22.84 0.60
CA SER A 251 -8.94 23.09 2.02
C SER A 251 -8.98 24.62 2.19
N ALA A 252 -10.18 25.14 2.45
CA ALA A 252 -10.36 26.44 3.07
C ALA A 252 -10.03 26.31 4.57
#